data_AF-A0A7W4EDX7-F1
#
_entry.id   AF-A0A7W4EDX7-F1
#
_cell.length_a   1.000
_cell.length_b   1.000
_cell.length_c   1.000
_cell.angle_alpha   90.00
_cell.angle_beta   90.00
_cell.angle_gamma   90.00
#
_symmetry.space_group_name_H-M   'P 1'
#
loop_
_entity.id
_entity.type
_entity.pdbx_description
1 polymer ?
#
loop_
_entity_poly.entity_id
_entity_poly.type
_entity_poly.pdbx_seq_one_letter_code
_entity_poly.pdbx_strand_id
1 'polypeptide(L)' 'MITHQLKLATEPFDTIVSGNKTIESRLYDEKRQKIQLGGMSYYYKEICHD' A
#
# COMPACT_ATOMS: atom_id res chain seq x y z
N MET A 1 -14.13 7.53 8.94
CA MET A 1 -13.00 6.63 8.70
C MET A 1 -12.89 6.45 7.19
N ILE A 2 -11.77 6.84 6.57
CA ILE A 2 -11.57 6.70 5.11
C ILE A 2 -10.71 5.47 4.88
N THR A 3 -11.12 4.62 3.94
CA THR A 3 -10.42 3.39 3.57
C THR A 3 -9.86 3.50 2.16
N HIS A 4 -8.56 3.29 1.99
CA HIS A 4 -7.92 3.26 0.67
C HIS A 4 -7.50 1.84 0.32
N GLN A 5 -7.73 1.43 -0.93
CA GLN A 5 -7.26 0.15 -1.45
C GLN A 5 -6.08 0.37 -2.39
N LEU A 6 -4.98 -0.35 -2.13
CA LEU A 6 -3.68 -0.13 -2.76
C LEU A 6 -3.12 -1.43 -3.30
N LYS A 7 -2.78 -1.43 -4.59
CA LYS A 7 -2.05 -2.52 -5.22
C LYS A 7 -0.57 -2.43 -4.86
N LEU A 8 0.03 -3.57 -4.58
CA LEU A 8 1.46 -3.74 -4.36
C LEU A 8 1.99 -4.89 -5.23
N ALA A 9 3.24 -4.75 -5.65
CA ALA A 9 4.00 -5.88 -6.16
C ALA A 9 4.24 -6.91 -5.03
N THR A 10 4.64 -8.11 -5.43
CA THR A 10 4.83 -9.24 -4.50
C THR A 10 5.79 -8.94 -3.36
N GLU A 11 6.99 -8.48 -3.68
CA GLU A 11 8.05 -8.22 -2.69
C GLU A 11 7.66 -7.18 -1.62
N PRO A 12 7.15 -5.97 -1.98
CA PRO A 12 6.77 -4.99 -0.96
C PRO A 12 5.53 -5.42 -0.16
N PHE A 13 4.63 -6.22 -0.73
CA PHE A 13 3.51 -6.79 0.02
C PHE A 13 3.99 -7.77 1.09
N ASP A 14 4.85 -8.71 0.71
CA ASP A 14 5.34 -9.75 1.62
C ASP A 14 6.19 -9.15 2.75
N THR A 15 6.97 -8.11 2.46
CA THR A 15 7.76 -7.40 3.50
C THR A 15 6.89 -6.58 4.46
N ILE A 16 5.77 -6.01 4.01
CA ILE A 16 4.78 -5.37 4.90
C ILE A 16 4.08 -6.40 5.78
N VAL A 17 3.64 -7.52 5.19
CA VAL A 17 2.97 -8.61 5.94
C VAL A 17 3.91 -9.20 7.01
N SER A 18 5.20 -9.34 6.69
CA SER A 18 6.20 -9.79 7.66
C SER A 18 6.51 -8.79 8.78
N GLY A 19 6.04 -7.55 8.68
CA GLY A 19 6.33 -6.47 9.64
C GLY A 19 7.70 -5.80 9.46
N ASN A 20 8.55 -6.30 8.55
CA ASN A 20 9.87 -5.74 8.30
C ASN A 20 9.81 -4.37 7.60
N LYS A 21 8.77 -4.14 6.80
CA LYS A 21 8.55 -2.89 6.09
C LYS A 21 7.50 -2.05 6.80
N THR A 22 7.96 -0.97 7.44
CA THR A 22 7.12 -0.03 8.19
C THR A 22 6.81 1.25 7.41
N ILE A 23 7.54 1.50 6.31
CA ILE A 23 7.38 2.69 5.46
C ILE A 23 7.27 2.27 3.99
N GLU A 24 6.25 2.77 3.31
CA GLU A 24 6.01 2.59 1.87
C GLU A 24 6.04 3.96 1.17
N SER A 25 7.10 4.23 0.42
CA SER A 25 7.29 5.49 -0.32
C SER A 25 6.60 5.42 -1.68
N ARG A 26 5.91 6.49 -2.08
CA ARG A 26 5.18 6.59 -3.37
C ARG A 26 5.20 8.02 -3.89
N LEU A 27 4.92 8.18 -5.19
CA LEU A 27 4.75 9.49 -5.82
C LEU A 27 3.61 10.27 -5.16
N TYR A 28 3.78 11.58 -4.98
CA TYR A 28 2.75 12.47 -4.42
C TYR A 28 1.71 12.90 -5.46
N ASP A 29 1.08 11.91 -6.12
CA ASP A 29 0.01 12.11 -7.09
C ASP A 29 -1.34 12.42 -6.42
N GLU A 30 -2.34 12.88 -7.18
CA GLU A 30 -3.67 13.26 -6.68
C GLU A 30 -4.39 12.12 -5.92
N LYS A 31 -4.07 10.87 -6.21
CA LYS A 31 -4.64 9.70 -5.52
C LYS A 31 -3.98 9.53 -4.15
N ARG A 32 -2.66 9.74 -4.04
CA ARG A 32 -1.89 9.65 -2.79
C ARG A 32 -2.08 10.87 -1.89
N GLN A 33 -2.34 12.04 -2.46
CA GLN A 33 -2.71 13.27 -1.72
C GLN A 33 -3.94 13.10 -0.84
N LYS A 34 -4.83 12.17 -1.18
CA LYS A 34 -6.06 11.90 -0.42
C LYS A 34 -5.83 11.01 0.81
N ILE A 35 -4.64 10.42 0.96
CA ILE A 35 -4.29 9.58 2.12
C ILE A 35 -4.01 10.49 3.31
N GLN A 36 -4.78 10.30 4.39
CA GLN A 36 -4.66 11.10 5.61
C GLN A 36 -3.95 10.30 6.72
N LEU A 37 -3.22 11.01 7.59
CA LEU A 37 -2.66 10.44 8.81
C LEU A 37 -3.79 9.91 9.70
N GLY A 38 -3.58 8.74 10.31
CA GLY A 38 -4.60 8.05 11.11
C GLY A 38 -5.75 7.42 10.29
N GLY A 39 -5.72 7.51 8.96
CA GLY A 39 -6.60 6.75 8.07
C GLY A 39 -6.19 5.28 7.96
N MET A 40 -7.12 4.42 7.54
CA MET A 40 -6.86 2.98 7.38
C MET A 40 -6.67 2.65 5.90
N SER A 41 -5.62 1.91 5.56
CA SER A 41 -5.34 1.50 4.19
C SER A 41 -5.21 -0.02 4.11
N TYR A 42 -5.83 -0.60 3.09
CA TYR A 42 -5.75 -2.02 2.79
C TYR A 42 -4.89 -2.22 1.56
N TYR A 43 -3.98 -3.18 1.64
CA TYR A 43 -3.10 -3.56 0.55
C TYR A 43 -3.54 -4.91 -0.02
N TYR A 44 -3.42 -5.06 -1.33
CA TYR A 44 -3.60 -6.34 -2.01
C TYR A 44 -2.44 -6.59 -2.97
N LYS A 45 -2.05 -7.87 -3.05
CA LYS A 45 -0.94 -8.35 -3.89
C LYS A 45 -1.41 -8.49 -5.32
N GLU A 46 -0.65 -7.95 -6.26
CA GLU A 46 -0.81 -8.27 -7.68
C GLU A 46 -0.24 -9.66 -7.94
N ILE A 47 -1.09 -10.59 -8.37
CA ILE A 47 -0.65 -11.88 -8.90
C ILE A 47 -0.59 -11.72 -10.41
N CYS A 48 0.60 -11.42 -10.94
CA CYS A 48 0.84 -11.56 -12.37
C CYS A 48 0.84 -13.07 -12.67
N HIS A 49 -0.08 -13.50 -13.53
CA HIS A 49 0.03 -14.80 -14.20
C HIS A 49 0.95 -14.58 -15.40
N ASP A 50 2.13 -15.19 -15.38
CA ASP A 50 2.95 -15.38 -16.59
C ASP A 50 2.22 -16.27 -17.60
#